data_AF-A0A177MJV1-F1
#
_entry.id   AF-A0A177MJV1-F1
#
_cell.length_a   1.000
_cell.length_b   1.000
_cell.length_c   1.000
_cell.angle_alpha   90.00
_cell.angle_beta   90.00
_cell.angle_gamma   90.00
#
_symmetry.space_group_name_H-M   'P 1'
#
loop_
_entity.id
_entity.type
_entity.pdbx_description
1 polymer ?
#
loop_
_entity_poly.entity_id
_entity_poly.type
_entity_poly.pdbx_seq_one_letter_code
_entity_poly.pdbx_strand_id
1 'polypeptide(L)' 'MDDNKKSCDLCGLAVEVEGFRLKTLQGEKRFCCEGCKGIYQMLHEAQVLPEDADDSIQPQS' A
#
# COMPACT_ATOMS: atom_id res chain seq x y z
N MET A 1 26.54 -0.13 -6.03
CA MET A 1 25.50 -0.70 -5.17
C MET A 1 24.18 -0.15 -5.68
N ASP A 2 23.27 -1.02 -6.09
CA ASP A 2 21.94 -0.61 -6.56
C ASP A 2 21.05 -0.32 -5.34
N ASP A 3 21.28 0.84 -4.73
CA ASP A 3 20.56 1.36 -3.54
C ASP A 3 19.14 1.86 -3.88
N ASN A 4 18.46 1.26 -4.86
CA ASN A 4 17.07 1.62 -5.20
C ASN A 4 16.06 0.71 -4.48
N LYS A 5 16.39 0.21 -3.28
CA LYS A 5 15.45 -0.55 -2.46
C LYS A 5 14.52 0.46 -1.77
N LYS A 6 13.29 0.57 -2.29
CA LYS A 6 12.31 1.55 -1.81
C LYS A 6 12.05 1.33 -0.31
N SER A 7 12.01 2.42 0.44
CA SER A 7 11.73 2.42 1.88
C SER A 7 10.23 2.45 2.16
N CYS A 8 9.83 1.89 3.29
CA CYS A 8 8.47 1.93 3.80
C CYS A 8 8.09 3.38 4.13
N ASP A 9 6.97 3.85 3.58
CA ASP A 9 6.46 5.21 3.80
C ASP A 9 6.02 5.48 5.27
N LEU A 10 5.87 4.44 6.10
CA LEU A 10 5.50 4.59 7.51
C LEU A 10 6.70 4.48 8.47
N CYS A 11 7.50 3.41 8.37
CA CYS A 11 8.55 3.11 9.34
C CYS A 11 9.98 3.31 8.80
N GLY A 12 10.15 3.62 7.51
CA GLY A 12 11.45 3.84 6.87
C GLY A 12 12.29 2.59 6.63
N LEU A 13 11.82 1.40 7.03
CA LEU A 13 12.52 0.13 6.76
C LEU A 13 12.49 -0.25 5.28
N ALA A 14 13.43 -1.09 4.84
CA ALA A 14 13.47 -1.57 3.46
C ALA A 14 12.20 -2.38 3.11
N VAL A 15 11.57 -2.07 1.98
CA VAL A 15 10.48 -2.87 1.44
C VAL A 15 11.09 -4.04 0.69
N GLU A 16 10.98 -5.23 1.24
CA GLU A 16 11.50 -6.46 0.61
C GLU A 16 10.48 -7.13 -0.30
N VAL A 17 9.20 -6.81 -0.13
CA VAL A 17 8.07 -7.41 -0.85
C VAL A 17 7.15 -6.34 -1.43
N GLU A 18 6.85 -6.42 -2.72
CA GLU A 18 6.10 -5.38 -3.44
C GLU A 18 4.57 -5.53 -3.36
N GLY A 19 4.03 -6.20 -2.34
CA GLY A 19 2.59 -6.49 -2.21
C GLY A 19 1.79 -5.48 -1.39
N PHE A 20 2.43 -4.66 -0.57
CA PHE A 20 1.73 -3.74 0.33
C PHE A 20 1.82 -2.32 -0.20
N ARG A 21 0.89 -2.01 -1.11
CA ARG A 21 0.75 -0.68 -1.71
C ARG A 21 -0.61 -0.08 -1.36
N LEU A 22 -0.66 1.25 -1.31
CA LEU A 22 -1.89 1.97 -1.03
C LEU A 22 -1.96 3.22 -1.91
N LYS A 23 -3.05 3.35 -2.68
CA LYS A 23 -3.32 4.59 -3.42
C LYS A 23 -3.85 5.63 -2.44
N THR A 24 -3.26 6.82 -2.47
CA THR A 24 -3.70 7.96 -1.66
C THR A 24 -3.84 9.19 -2.53
N LEU A 25 -4.48 10.24 -2.02
CA LEU A 25 -4.55 11.55 -2.69
C LEU A 25 -3.17 12.14 -3.01
N GLN A 26 -2.14 11.72 -2.28
CA GLN A 26 -0.75 12.15 -2.47
C GLN A 26 0.06 11.22 -3.39
N GLY A 27 -0.57 10.18 -3.94
CA GLY A 27 0.07 9.16 -4.76
C GLY A 27 0.15 7.78 -4.11
N GLU A 28 0.86 6.86 -4.75
CA GLU A 28 1.05 5.49 -4.27
C GLU A 28 2.07 5.44 -3.14
N LYS A 29 1.66 4.89 -2.00
CA LYS A 29 2.50 4.61 -0.82
C LYS A 29 2.87 3.13 -0.78
N ARG A 30 4.08 2.83 -0.27
CA ARG A 30 4.62 1.46 -0.18
C ARG A 30 4.96 1.12 1.26
N PHE A 31 4.70 -0.12 1.63
CA PHE A 31 4.89 -0.59 2.99
C PHE A 31 5.69 -1.89 3.04
N CYS A 32 6.47 -2.09 4.10
CA CYS A 32 7.25 -3.31 4.28
C CYS A 32 6.38 -4.51 4.71
N CYS A 33 5.19 -4.25 5.28
CA CYS A 33 4.27 -5.27 5.75
C CYS A 33 2.81 -4.75 5.77
N GLU A 34 1.86 -5.68 5.87
CA GLU A 34 0.42 -5.37 6.01
C GLU A 34 0.12 -4.47 7.21
N GLY A 35 0.82 -4.67 8.34
CA GLY A 35 0.65 -3.86 9.53
C GLY A 35 0.94 -2.37 9.29
N CYS A 36 2.00 -2.06 8.53
CA CYS A 36 2.30 -0.67 8.18
C CYS A 36 1.26 -0.07 7.23
N LYS A 37 0.74 -0.87 6.27
CA LYS A 37 -0.37 -0.44 5.41
C LYS A 37 -1.62 -0.13 6.23
N GLY A 38 -2.03 -1.03 7.11
CA GLY A 38 -3.24 -0.89 7.94
C GLY A 38 -3.16 0.31 8.89
N ILE A 39 -2.03 0.50 9.57
CA ILE A 39 -1.82 1.67 10.45
C ILE A 39 -1.91 2.96 9.64
N TYR A 40 -1.26 3.01 8.47
CA TYR A 40 -1.34 4.19 7.60
C TYR A 40 -2.78 4.47 7.14
N GLN A 41 -3.55 3.42 6.79
CA GLN A 41 -4.96 3.56 6.42
C GLN A 41 -5.79 4.12 7.58
N MET A 42 -5.55 3.68 8.82
CA MET A 42 -6.26 4.19 9.99
C MET A 42 -5.90 5.65 10.31
N LEU A 43 -4.61 6.00 10.22
CA LEU A 43 -4.15 7.36 10.52
C LEU A 43 -4.50 8.37 9.42
N HIS A 44 -4.60 7.91 8.17
CA HIS A 44 -4.80 8.75 6.99
C HIS A 44 -6.07 8.38 6.22
N GLU A 45 -7.12 7.88 6.89
CA GLU A 45 -8.34 7.36 6.26
C GLU A 45 -8.93 8.30 5.20
N ALA A 46 -8.97 9.60 5.50
CA ALA A 46 -9.51 10.64 4.62
C ALA A 46 -8.66 10.88 3.35
N GLN A 47 -7.44 10.35 3.32
CA GLN A 47 -6.47 10.50 2.22
C GLN A 47 -6.31 9.20 1.44
N VAL A 48 -6.84 8.09 1.93
CA VAL A 48 -6.82 6.80 1.26
C VAL A 48 -7.86 6.83 0.15
N LEU A 49 -7.42 6.55 -1.08
CA LEU A 49 -8.34 6.34 -2.18
C LEU A 49 -8.89 4.91 -2.06
N PRO A 50 -10.19 4.70 -2.34
CA PRO A 50 -10.73 3.36 -2.42
C PRO A 50 -9.86 2.57 -3.41
N GLU A 51 -9.31 1.44 -2.98
CA GLU A 51 -8.63 0.53 -3.90
C GLU A 51 -9.71 0.11 -4.89
N ASP A 52 -9.54 0.48 -6.17
CA ASP A 52 -10.40 0.02 -7.24
C ASP A 52 -10.49 -1.50 -7.06
N ALA A 53 -11.66 -1.98 -6.66
CA ALA A 53 -11.92 -3.39 -6.48
C ALA A 53 -11.45 -4.05 -7.78
N ASP A 54 -10.45 -4.91 -7.68
CA ASP A 54 -10.03 -5.75 -8.79
C ASP A 54 -11.27 -6.53 -9.23
N ASP A 55 -11.84 -6.02 -10.30
CA ASP A 55 -12.87 -6.63 -11.13
C ASP A 55 -12.27 -7.91 -11.69
N SER A 56 -12.33 -8.96 -10.88
CA SER A 56 -12.10 -10.32 -11.30
C SER A 56 -13.31 -11.18 -10.91
N ILE A 57 -14.40 -10.94 -11.66
CA ILE A 57 -15.31 -11.95 -12.21
C ILE A 57 -16.38 -12.53 -11.25
N GLN A 58 -17.62 -12.07 -11.43
CA GLN A 58 -18.83 -12.87 -11.13
C GLN A 58 -18.87 -14.10 -12.08
N PRO A 59 -19.36 -15.27 -11.63
CA PRO A 59 -20.80 -15.51 -11.79
C PRO A 59 -21.45 -16.22 -10.60
N GLN A 60 -22.62 -15.72 -10.24
CA GLN A 60 -23.66 -16.44 -9.50
C GLN A 60 -23.93 -17.79 -10.20
N SER A 61 -23.86 -18.89 -9.47
CA SER A 61 -24.34 -20.23 -9.88
C SER A 61 -25.48 -20.66 -8.96
#